data_AF-A0A961P946-F1
#
_entry.id   AF-A0A961P946-F1
#
_cell.length_a   1.000
_cell.length_b   1.000
_cell.length_c   1.000
_cell.angle_alpha   90.00
_cell.angle_beta   90.00
_cell.angle_gamma   90.00
#
_symmetry.space_group_name_H-M   'P 1'
#
loop_
_entity.id
_entity.type
_entity.pdbx_description
1 polymer ?
#
loop_
_entity_poly.entity_id
_entity_poly.type
_entity_poly.pdbx_seq_one_letter_code
_entity_poly.pdbx_strand_id
1 'polypeptide(L)' 'MTRKTPEDLRSARWFAPDDLRSMGHRSRAMQMGWNPEDWEGKPVIAVINTWSDLSPCHHHLR' A
#
# COMPACT_ATOMS: atom_id res chain seq x y z
N MET A 1 20.40 10.19 7.19
CA MET A 1 19.13 10.56 6.53
C MET A 1 18.14 10.99 7.59
N THR A 2 17.47 12.12 7.40
CA THR A 2 16.40 12.59 8.30
C THR A 2 15.18 11.68 8.17
N ARG A 3 14.46 11.44 9.28
CA ARG A 3 13.22 10.66 9.28
C ARG A 3 12.15 11.43 8.49
N LYS A 4 11.51 10.75 7.54
CA LYS A 4 10.41 11.31 6.72
C LYS A 4 9.12 11.40 7.54
N THR A 5 8.33 12.44 7.30
CA THR A 5 6.95 12.50 7.80
C THR A 5 6.01 11.69 6.89
N PRO A 6 4.78 11.36 7.31
CA PRO A 6 3.82 10.67 6.45
C PRO A 6 3.56 11.37 5.10
N GLU A 7 3.58 12.71 5.09
CA GLU A 7 3.36 13.54 3.91
C GLU A 7 4.53 13.45 2.91
N ASP A 8 5.75 13.20 3.40
CA ASP A 8 6.95 12.99 2.59
C ASP A 8 6.99 11.60 1.91
N LEU A 9 6.11 10.69 2.30
CA LEU A 9 6.07 9.34 1.75
C LEU A 9 5.48 9.34 0.35
N ARG A 10 6.04 8.52 -0.55
CA ARG A 10 5.53 8.39 -1.93
C ARG A 10 4.06 7.95 -1.99
N SER A 11 3.59 7.22 -0.97
CA SER A 11 2.21 6.77 -0.83
C SER A 11 1.25 7.93 -0.57
N ALA A 12 1.69 9.03 0.03
CA ALA A 12 0.86 10.21 0.26
C ALA A 12 0.26 10.72 -1.06
N ARG A 13 1.02 10.70 -2.16
CA ARG A 13 0.54 11.11 -3.50
C ARG A 13 -0.68 10.33 -4.02
N TRP A 14 -0.98 9.16 -3.45
CA TRP A 14 -2.09 8.30 -3.85
C TRP A 14 -3.25 8.35 -2.85
N PHE A 15 -2.97 8.54 -1.56
CA PHE A 15 -3.96 8.38 -0.50
C PHE A 15 -4.28 9.67 0.27
N ALA A 16 -3.39 10.66 0.29
CA ALA A 16 -3.52 11.85 1.14
C ALA A 16 -4.31 13.01 0.51
N PRO A 17 -4.15 13.38 -0.78
CA PRO A 17 -4.88 14.50 -1.35
C PRO A 17 -6.40 14.32 -1.25
N ASP A 18 -7.08 15.45 -1.07
CA ASP A 18 -8.53 15.52 -1.18
C ASP A 18 -8.92 15.87 -2.63
N ASP A 19 -8.68 14.93 -3.53
CA ASP A 19 -9.02 15.03 -4.94
C ASP A 19 -9.70 13.76 -5.46
N LEU A 20 -10.32 13.86 -6.64
CA LEU A 20 -11.04 12.74 -7.27
C LEU A 20 -10.12 11.53 -7.52
N ARG A 21 -8.84 11.76 -7.80
CA ARG A 21 -7.87 10.70 -8.07
C ARG A 21 -7.60 9.88 -6.81
N SER A 22 -7.30 10.56 -5.71
CA SER A 22 -6.98 9.94 -4.43
C SER A 22 -8.23 9.31 -3.80
N MET A 23 -9.41 9.91 -4.00
CA MET A 23 -10.69 9.28 -3.66
C MET A 23 -10.86 7.94 -4.40
N GLY A 24 -10.55 7.87 -5.69
CA GLY A 24 -10.60 6.62 -6.45
C GLY A 24 -9.64 5.54 -5.91
N HIS A 25 -8.42 5.93 -5.53
CA HIS A 25 -7.45 5.02 -4.91
C HIS A 25 -7.92 4.50 -3.54
N ARG A 26 -8.45 5.38 -2.67
CA ARG A 26 -9.04 5.00 -1.38
C ARG A 26 -10.24 4.08 -1.55
N SER A 27 -11.15 4.41 -2.48
CA SER A 27 -12.33 3.58 -2.79
C SER A 27 -11.93 2.16 -3.21
N ARG A 28 -10.90 2.01 -4.06
CA ARG A 28 -10.41 0.68 -4.46
C ARG A 28 -9.77 -0.09 -3.31
N ALA A 29 -9.04 0.58 -2.42
CA ALA A 29 -8.51 -0.05 -1.21
C ALA A 29 -9.65 -0.52 -0.29
N MET A 30 -10.67 0.31 -0.07
CA MET A 30 -11.84 -0.04 0.73
C MET A 30 -12.65 -1.20 0.15
N GLN A 31 -12.77 -1.29 -1.18
CA GLN A 31 -13.38 -2.45 -1.84
C GLN A 31 -12.65 -3.77 -1.55
N MET A 32 -11.34 -3.73 -1.25
CA MET A 32 -10.55 -4.90 -0.87
C MET A 32 -10.60 -5.19 0.65
N GLY A 33 -11.32 -4.37 1.44
CA GLY A 33 -11.50 -4.55 2.88
C GLY A 33 -10.56 -3.74 3.77
N TRP A 34 -9.82 -2.77 3.23
CA TRP A 34 -8.95 -1.88 4.03
C TRP A 34 -9.68 -0.62 4.51
N ASN A 35 -9.29 -0.11 5.68
CA ASN A 35 -9.85 1.07 6.32
C ASN A 35 -8.87 2.25 6.31
N PRO A 36 -9.33 3.50 6.49
CA PRO A 36 -8.46 4.68 6.56
C PRO A 36 -7.29 4.54 7.54
N GLU A 37 -7.55 3.92 8.69
CA GLU A 37 -6.55 3.61 9.71
C GLU A 37 -5.38 2.73 9.22
N ASP A 38 -5.52 2.00 8.11
CA ASP A 38 -4.47 1.16 7.55
C ASP A 38 -3.40 1.96 6.78
N TRP A 39 -3.74 3.15 6.28
CA TRP A 39 -2.80 3.99 5.50
C TRP A 39 -2.57 5.38 6.08
N GLU A 40 -3.47 5.92 6.89
CA GLU A 40 -3.32 7.26 7.48
C GLU A 40 -2.16 7.31 8.48
N GLY A 41 -1.23 8.24 8.26
CA GLY A 41 -0.04 8.40 9.10
C GLY A 41 0.95 7.23 9.07
N LYS A 42 0.71 6.21 8.23
CA LYS A 42 1.48 4.96 8.19
C LYS A 42 2.18 4.78 6.84
N PRO A 43 3.39 4.18 6.82
CA PRO A 43 4.01 3.79 5.57
C PRO A 43 3.29 2.59 4.93
N VAL A 44 3.06 2.67 3.62
CA VAL A 44 2.57 1.52 2.83
C VAL A 44 3.74 0.63 2.43
N ILE A 45 3.75 -0.59 2.95
CA ILE A 45 4.80 -1.58 2.71
C ILE A 45 4.29 -2.63 1.74
N ALA A 46 4.94 -2.74 0.59
CA ALA A 46 4.67 -3.83 -0.35
C ALA A 46 5.53 -5.04 0.03
N VAL A 47 4.89 -6.18 0.27
CA VAL A 47 5.57 -7.47 0.38
C VAL A 47 5.61 -8.08 -1.02
N ILE A 48 6.77 -8.01 -1.67
CA ILE A 48 6.96 -8.63 -2.98
C ILE A 48 7.14 -10.13 -2.73
N ASN A 49 6.09 -10.90 -3.02
CA ASN A 49 6.09 -12.34 -2.87
C ASN A 49 6.22 -13.01 -4.24
N THR A 50 7.27 -13.82 -4.42
CA THR A 50 7.51 -14.60 -5.65
C THR A 50 6.98 -16.02 -5.58
N TRP A 51 6.12 -16.33 -4.60
CA TRP A 51 5.37 -17.59 -4.54
C TRP A 51 4.59 -17.83 -5.84
N SER A 52 4.67 -19.06 -6.33
CA SER A 52 3.91 -19.55 -7.49
C SER A 52 3.96 -21.07 -7.52
N ASP A 53 2.87 -21.72 -7.96
CA ASP A 53 2.84 -23.17 -8.19
C ASP A 53 3.85 -23.63 -9.26
N LEU A 54 4.25 -22.74 -10.17
CA LEU A 54 5.23 -23.01 -11.23
C LEU A 54 6.69 -22.86 -10.76
N SER A 55 6.94 -22.36 -9.54
CA SER A 55 8.27 -22.11 -8.99
C SER A 55 8.54 -23.01 -7.79
N PRO A 56 9.07 -24.25 -7.99
CA PRO A 56 9.27 -25.21 -6.90
C PRO A 56 10.10 -24.67 -5.73
N CYS A 57 11.14 -23.88 -6.03
CA CYS A 57 12.00 -23.27 -5.01
C CYS A 57 11.27 -22.24 -4.14
N HIS A 58 10.18 -21.63 -4.61
CA HIS A 58 9.46 -20.55 -3.94
C HIS A 58 8.11 -20.99 -3.36
N HIS A 59 7.76 -22.28 -3.43
CA HIS A 59 6.44 -22.78 -3.02
C HIS A 59 6.12 -22.54 -1.54
N HIS A 60 7.14 -22.39 -0.70
CA HIS A 60 7.02 -22.19 0.75
C HIS A 60 6.92 -20.72 1.19
N LEU A 61 6.80 -19.76 0.24
CA LEU A 61 6.76 -18.33 0.54
C LEU A 61 5.34 -17.77 0.78
N ARG A 62 4.28 -18.58 0.76
CA ARG A 62 2.89 -18.14 1.03
C ARG A 62 2.50 -18.28 2.49
#